data_AF-A0A3L7PBI8-F1
#
_entry.id   AF-A0A3L7PBI8-F1
#
_cell.length_a   1.000
_cell.length_b   1.000
_cell.length_c   1.000
_cell.angle_alpha   90.00
_cell.angle_beta   90.00
_cell.angle_gamma   90.00
#
_symmetry.space_group_name_H-M   'P 1'
#
loop_
_entity.id
_entity.type
_entity.pdbx_description
1 polymer ?
#
loop_
_entity_poly.entity_id
_entity_poly.type
_entity_poly.pdbx_seq_one_letter_code
_entity_poly.pdbx_strand_id
1 'polypeptide(L)'
;PELHLVEGPPFRCFPGFHAHSVGEQFKKFASDGIRGAFIEGVSDQVDAYVTIKLLDDPALDVDAALDEFFKRYYGSAAEPMKQFYLCVEETYCNAANYPEEIQQNLTDDFFQTEEMAWKHLGTAERMAKLGSLMDEATRLAVGDVEQQRVALFRHAIWDHMLEGRQQYLVNPPGNP
;
A
#
# COMPACT_ATOMS: atom_id res chain seq x y z
N PRO A 1 -25.15 -5.76 -15.03
CA PRO A 1 -24.01 -4.83 -15.17
C PRO A 1 -22.82 -5.58 -15.76
N GLU A 2 -22.51 -5.33 -17.03
CA GLU A 2 -21.30 -5.85 -17.64
C GLU A 2 -20.11 -5.26 -16.87
N LEU A 3 -19.32 -6.13 -16.23
CA LEU A 3 -18.00 -5.76 -15.75
C LEU A 3 -17.22 -5.36 -17.00
N HIS A 4 -17.00 -4.07 -17.21
CA HIS A 4 -16.05 -3.56 -18.18
C HIS A 4 -14.67 -4.07 -17.75
N LEU A 5 -14.31 -5.26 -18.22
CA LEU A 5 -12.94 -5.72 -18.21
C LEU A 5 -12.16 -4.68 -19.01
N VAL A 6 -11.30 -3.93 -18.32
CA VAL A 6 -10.35 -3.01 -18.96
C VAL A 6 -9.56 -3.84 -19.97
N GLU A 7 -9.74 -3.56 -21.26
CA GLU A 7 -9.05 -4.29 -22.32
C GLU A 7 -7.54 -4.02 -22.22
N GLY A 8 -6.77 -5.06 -21.90
CA GLY A 8 -5.31 -5.03 -21.79
C GLY A 8 -4.79 -6.24 -21.01
N PRO A 9 -3.52 -6.66 -21.20
CA PRO A 9 -2.91 -7.63 -20.29
C PRO A 9 -2.92 -7.06 -18.85
N PRO A 10 -3.11 -7.90 -17.83
CA PRO A 10 -3.07 -7.42 -16.45
C PRO A 10 -1.71 -6.78 -16.18
N PHE A 11 -1.72 -5.48 -15.82
CA PHE A 11 -0.52 -4.77 -15.41
C PHE A 11 -0.31 -4.91 -13.89
N ARG A 12 0.92 -4.72 -13.45
CA ARG A 12 1.27 -4.72 -12.02
C ARG A 12 0.98 -3.34 -11.44
N CYS A 13 0.02 -3.23 -10.52
CA CYS A 13 -0.38 -1.94 -9.95
C CYS A 13 0.58 -1.46 -8.86
N PHE A 14 0.51 -0.17 -8.54
CA PHE A 14 1.18 0.35 -7.36
C PHE A 14 0.39 -0.10 -6.11
N PRO A 15 1.05 -0.58 -5.03
CA PRO A 15 0.37 -1.09 -3.85
C PRO A 15 -0.47 -0.01 -3.14
N GLY A 16 -1.61 -0.42 -2.58
CA GLY A 16 -2.55 0.47 -1.89
C GLY A 16 -2.63 0.20 -0.39
N PHE A 17 -1.67 0.73 0.37
CA PHE A 17 -1.70 0.69 1.83
C PHE A 17 -2.50 1.86 2.39
N HIS A 18 -3.24 1.64 3.48
CA HIS A 18 -4.22 2.61 3.96
C HIS A 18 -4.63 2.47 5.45
N ALA A 19 -3.74 2.00 6.34
CA ALA A 19 -4.01 1.83 7.78
C ALA A 19 -4.57 3.09 8.47
N HIS A 20 -4.06 4.28 8.17
CA HIS A 20 -4.53 5.53 8.76
C HIS A 20 -5.92 5.90 8.24
N SER A 21 -6.13 5.77 6.93
CA SER A 21 -7.43 6.04 6.30
C SER A 21 -8.51 5.10 6.86
N VAL A 22 -8.22 3.81 7.04
CA VAL A 22 -9.17 2.88 7.66
C VAL A 22 -9.41 3.22 9.14
N GLY A 23 -8.38 3.66 9.86
CA GLY A 23 -8.53 4.17 11.24
C GLY A 23 -9.54 5.31 11.34
N GLU A 24 -9.43 6.32 10.49
CA GLU A 24 -10.36 7.46 10.48
C GLU A 24 -11.78 7.05 10.07
N GLN A 25 -11.91 6.13 9.10
CA GLN A 25 -13.20 5.59 8.70
C GLN A 25 -13.88 4.81 9.82
N PHE A 26 -13.15 3.94 10.53
CA PHE A 26 -13.69 3.16 11.65
C PHE A 26 -14.09 4.03 12.84
N LYS A 27 -13.31 5.06 13.17
CA LYS A 27 -13.70 6.07 14.17
C LYS A 27 -15.02 6.74 13.78
N LYS A 28 -15.16 7.12 12.51
CA LYS A 28 -16.39 7.72 12.00
C LYS A 28 -17.57 6.74 12.08
N PHE A 29 -17.40 5.50 11.63
CA PHE A 29 -18.44 4.47 11.71
C PHE A 29 -18.92 4.24 13.15
N ALA A 30 -17.97 4.15 14.09
CA ALA A 30 -18.31 4.03 15.50
C ALA A 30 -19.07 5.25 16.03
N SER A 31 -18.67 6.48 15.63
CA SER A 31 -19.39 7.71 16.00
C SER A 31 -20.81 7.79 15.43
N ASP A 32 -21.04 7.17 14.27
CA ASP A 32 -22.36 7.09 13.62
C ASP A 32 -23.20 5.92 14.17
N GLY A 33 -22.69 5.17 15.16
CA GLY A 33 -23.38 4.04 15.78
C GLY A 33 -23.35 2.74 14.97
N ILE A 34 -22.49 2.64 13.96
CA ILE A 34 -22.27 1.41 13.18
C ILE A 34 -21.43 0.44 14.03
N ARG A 35 -21.88 -0.81 14.14
CA ARG A 35 -21.31 -1.82 15.06
C ARG A 35 -20.90 -3.13 14.39
N GLY A 36 -20.94 -3.18 13.06
CA GLY A 36 -20.55 -4.35 12.29
C GLY A 36 -20.03 -3.93 10.92
N ALA A 37 -19.16 -4.75 10.36
CA ALA A 37 -18.61 -4.56 9.03
C ALA A 37 -18.64 -5.88 8.26
N PHE A 38 -18.80 -5.78 6.94
CA PHE A 38 -18.52 -6.85 6.00
C PHE A 38 -17.24 -6.48 5.25
N ILE A 39 -16.22 -7.33 5.30
CA ILE A 39 -14.93 -7.06 4.68
C ILE A 39 -14.92 -7.70 3.29
N GLU A 40 -14.93 -6.86 2.26
CA GLU A 40 -14.79 -7.27 0.87
C GLU A 40 -13.31 -7.48 0.55
N GLY A 41 -12.85 -8.73 0.60
CA GLY A 41 -11.47 -9.13 0.30
C GLY A 41 -10.56 -9.25 1.52
N VAL A 42 -9.28 -9.47 1.27
CA VAL A 42 -8.24 -9.54 2.30
C VAL A 42 -7.15 -8.55 1.92
N SER A 43 -6.97 -7.52 2.73
CA SER A 43 -5.88 -6.54 2.57
C SER A 43 -4.52 -7.21 2.78
N ASP A 44 -3.44 -6.50 2.51
CA ASP A 44 -2.12 -7.00 2.89
C ASP A 44 -2.01 -7.19 4.42
N GLN A 45 -0.91 -7.78 4.85
CA GLN A 45 -0.70 -8.19 6.23
C GLN A 45 -0.87 -7.05 7.26
N VAL A 46 -0.38 -5.85 6.97
CA VAL A 46 -0.40 -4.72 7.91
C VAL A 46 -1.80 -4.15 8.00
N ASP A 47 -2.42 -3.90 6.85
CA ASP A 47 -3.76 -3.33 6.75
C ASP A 47 -4.81 -4.29 7.33
N ALA A 48 -4.66 -5.59 7.10
CA ALA A 48 -5.51 -6.61 7.73
C ALA A 48 -5.35 -6.63 9.25
N TYR A 49 -4.12 -6.54 9.76
CA TYR A 49 -3.86 -6.48 11.20
C TYR A 49 -4.53 -5.27 11.86
N VAL A 50 -4.35 -4.08 11.28
CA VAL A 50 -4.95 -2.84 11.79
C VAL A 50 -6.47 -2.88 11.70
N THR A 51 -7.02 -3.32 10.55
CA THR A 51 -8.48 -3.43 10.34
C THR A 51 -9.13 -4.36 11.37
N ILE A 52 -8.52 -5.53 11.63
CA ILE A 52 -9.05 -6.49 12.61
C ILE A 52 -8.99 -5.92 14.03
N LYS A 53 -7.95 -5.16 14.37
CA LYS A 53 -7.88 -4.47 15.67
C LYS A 53 -8.94 -3.37 15.81
N LEU A 54 -9.21 -2.60 14.75
CA LEU A 54 -10.24 -1.55 14.73
C LEU A 54 -11.67 -2.11 14.84
N LEU A 55 -11.92 -3.34 14.39
CA LEU A 55 -13.21 -4.02 14.58
C LEU A 55 -13.50 -4.32 16.06
N ASP A 56 -12.46 -4.54 16.86
CA ASP A 56 -12.57 -4.76 18.31
C ASP A 56 -12.62 -3.42 19.07
N ASP A 57 -11.71 -2.50 18.73
CA ASP A 57 -11.63 -1.16 19.31
C ASP A 57 -11.48 -0.07 18.24
N PRO A 58 -12.56 0.65 17.88
CA PRO A 58 -12.49 1.72 16.90
C PRO A 58 -11.75 2.97 17.41
N ALA A 59 -11.41 3.04 18.70
CA ALA A 59 -10.60 4.12 19.27
C ALA A 59 -9.10 3.81 19.26
N LEU A 60 -8.69 2.67 18.69
CA LEU A 60 -7.29 2.25 18.56
C LEU A 60 -6.41 3.38 18.01
N ASP A 61 -5.25 3.56 18.64
CA ASP A 61 -4.17 4.37 18.11
C ASP A 61 -3.44 3.60 17.00
N VAL A 62 -3.64 4.04 15.74
CA VAL A 62 -3.07 3.40 14.55
C VAL A 62 -1.54 3.48 14.56
N ASP A 63 -0.95 4.62 14.96
CA ASP A 63 0.50 4.79 15.00
C ASP A 63 1.14 3.80 15.97
N ALA A 64 0.54 3.64 17.15
CA ALA A 64 0.97 2.68 18.14
C ALA A 64 0.82 1.23 17.66
N ALA A 65 -0.26 0.92 16.94
CA ALA A 65 -0.48 -0.41 16.36
C ALA A 65 0.56 -0.75 15.27
N LEU A 66 0.90 0.23 14.41
CA LEU A 66 1.96 0.07 13.42
C LEU A 66 3.33 -0.10 14.10
N ASP A 67 3.66 0.72 15.10
CA ASP A 67 4.90 0.58 15.87
C ASP A 67 5.03 -0.80 16.50
N GLU A 68 3.96 -1.28 17.13
CA GLU A 68 3.93 -2.63 17.70
C GLU A 68 4.15 -3.69 16.61
N PHE A 69 3.42 -3.61 15.51
CA PHE A 69 3.50 -4.57 14.42
C PHE A 69 4.92 -4.65 13.84
N PHE A 70 5.47 -3.51 13.38
CA PHE A 70 6.77 -3.49 12.71
C PHE A 70 7.89 -3.94 13.66
N LYS A 71 7.85 -3.50 14.93
CA LYS A 71 8.83 -3.91 15.94
C LYS A 71 8.78 -5.41 16.22
N ARG A 72 7.59 -5.99 16.41
CA ARG A 72 7.46 -7.41 16.72
C ARG A 72 7.69 -8.32 15.51
N TYR A 73 7.32 -7.85 14.32
CA TYR A 73 7.36 -8.67 13.11
C TYR A 73 8.72 -8.60 12.40
N TYR A 74 9.30 -7.41 12.25
CA TYR A 74 10.56 -7.23 11.50
C TYR A 74 11.79 -7.02 12.41
N GLY A 75 11.59 -6.83 13.71
CA GLY A 75 12.68 -6.73 14.68
C GLY A 75 13.68 -5.64 14.33
N SER A 76 14.93 -6.01 14.04
CA SER A 76 15.98 -5.04 13.71
C SER A 76 15.71 -4.26 12.41
N ALA A 77 14.89 -4.81 11.50
CA ALA A 77 14.47 -4.15 10.27
C ALA A 77 13.18 -3.32 10.42
N ALA A 78 12.65 -3.14 11.63
CA ALA A 78 11.36 -2.49 11.87
C ALA A 78 11.26 -1.09 11.27
N GLU A 79 12.26 -0.24 11.51
CA GLU A 79 12.23 1.15 11.07
C GLU A 79 12.16 1.30 9.54
N PRO A 80 13.09 0.75 8.73
CA PRO A 80 13.00 0.89 7.29
C PRO A 80 11.74 0.26 6.69
N MET A 81 11.23 -0.82 7.29
CA MET A 81 9.98 -1.45 6.85
C MET A 81 8.76 -0.57 7.14
N LYS A 82 8.69 0.08 8.32
CA LYS A 82 7.64 1.05 8.65
C LYS A 82 7.70 2.25 7.71
N GLN A 83 8.90 2.79 7.47
CA GLN A 83 9.08 3.92 6.55
C GLN A 83 8.70 3.57 5.11
N PHE A 84 8.97 2.34 4.65
CA PHE A 84 8.52 1.87 3.34
C PHE A 84 6.99 1.90 3.27
N TYR A 85 6.34 1.29 4.27
CA TYR A 85 4.88 1.24 4.36
C TYR A 85 4.25 2.64 4.35
N LEU A 86 4.70 3.54 5.23
CA LEU A 86 4.18 4.90 5.31
C LEU A 86 4.40 5.69 4.01
N CYS A 87 5.51 5.45 3.32
CA CYS A 87 5.77 6.09 2.03
C CYS A 87 4.80 5.62 0.94
N VAL A 88 4.45 4.33 0.92
CA VAL A 88 3.44 3.78 0.00
C VAL A 88 2.05 4.30 0.36
N GLU A 89 1.70 4.27 1.65
CA GLU A 89 0.41 4.75 2.14
C GLU A 89 0.18 6.22 1.83
N GLU A 90 1.13 7.10 2.15
CA GLU A 90 1.04 8.52 1.81
C GLU A 90 0.96 8.73 0.29
N THR A 91 1.67 7.91 -0.49
CA THR A 91 1.60 8.00 -1.95
C THR A 91 0.19 7.65 -2.46
N TYR A 92 -0.38 6.57 -1.94
CA TYR A 92 -1.67 6.03 -2.37
C TYR A 92 -2.88 6.82 -1.84
N CYS A 93 -2.83 7.27 -0.59
CA CYS A 93 -3.97 7.95 0.05
C CYS A 93 -4.03 9.45 -0.25
N ASN A 94 -2.95 10.06 -0.76
CA ASN A 94 -2.93 11.48 -1.06
C ASN A 94 -3.41 11.77 -2.49
N ALA A 95 -4.61 12.37 -2.59
CA ALA A 95 -5.23 12.72 -3.86
C ALA A 95 -4.34 13.58 -4.77
N ALA A 96 -3.47 14.42 -4.21
CA ALA A 96 -2.56 15.27 -5.00
C ALA A 96 -1.56 14.46 -5.85
N ASN A 97 -1.38 13.17 -5.56
CA ASN A 97 -0.53 12.27 -6.35
C ASN A 97 -1.22 11.71 -7.59
N TYR A 98 -2.52 11.93 -7.78
CA TYR A 98 -3.29 11.40 -8.92
C TYR A 98 -3.47 12.46 -10.02
N PRO A 99 -3.88 12.07 -11.25
CA PRO A 99 -4.27 13.01 -12.30
C PRO A 99 -5.36 14.00 -11.83
N GLU A 100 -5.38 15.20 -12.41
CA GLU A 100 -6.32 16.27 -12.04
C GLU A 100 -7.79 15.82 -12.16
N GLU A 101 -8.08 14.97 -13.15
CA GLU A 101 -9.41 14.43 -13.40
C GLU A 101 -9.91 13.58 -12.23
N ILE A 102 -9.02 12.85 -11.56
CA ILE A 102 -9.34 12.06 -10.36
C ILE A 102 -9.49 12.97 -9.15
N GLN A 103 -8.64 13.98 -9.02
CA GLN A 103 -8.72 14.95 -7.92
C GLN A 103 -10.06 15.71 -7.92
N GLN A 104 -10.61 15.99 -9.09
CA GLN A 104 -11.87 16.73 -9.25
C GLN A 104 -13.12 15.85 -9.14
N ASN A 105 -13.01 14.54 -9.35
CA ASN A 105 -14.13 13.58 -9.36
C ASN A 105 -14.01 12.50 -8.28
N LEU A 106 -13.75 12.91 -7.04
CA LEU A 106 -13.59 12.00 -5.89
C LEU A 106 -14.84 11.17 -5.53
N THR A 107 -15.98 11.39 -6.21
CA THR A 107 -17.23 10.66 -5.97
C THR A 107 -17.36 9.39 -6.78
N ASP A 108 -16.53 9.21 -7.82
CA ASP A 108 -16.61 8.06 -8.72
C ASP A 108 -15.54 7.04 -8.33
N ASP A 109 -15.96 5.79 -8.10
CA ASP A 109 -15.04 4.68 -7.90
C ASP A 109 -14.17 4.51 -9.16
N PHE A 110 -12.86 4.43 -8.98
CA PHE A 110 -11.93 4.20 -10.08
C PHE A 110 -10.94 3.08 -9.76
N PHE A 111 -10.50 2.40 -10.81
CA PHE A 111 -9.37 1.47 -10.73
C PHE A 111 -8.11 2.17 -11.22
N GLN A 112 -6.96 1.84 -10.64
CA GLN A 112 -5.69 2.31 -11.18
C GLN A 112 -5.55 1.89 -12.65
N THR A 113 -5.12 2.81 -13.49
CA THR A 113 -4.53 2.48 -14.80
C THR A 113 -3.03 2.30 -14.65
N GLU A 114 -2.38 1.67 -15.63
CA GLU A 114 -0.92 1.55 -15.64
C GLU A 114 -0.22 2.92 -15.62
N GLU A 115 -0.80 3.91 -16.31
CA GLU A 115 -0.32 5.29 -16.27
C GLU A 115 -0.44 5.89 -14.87
N MET A 116 -1.57 5.75 -14.18
CA MET A 116 -1.69 6.19 -12.79
C MET A 116 -0.64 5.52 -11.90
N ALA A 117 -0.51 4.19 -11.99
CA ALA A 117 0.41 3.42 -11.17
C ALA A 117 1.87 3.85 -11.36
N TRP A 118 2.33 4.11 -12.59
CA TRP A 118 3.78 4.25 -12.85
C TRP A 118 4.22 5.62 -13.36
N LYS A 119 3.30 6.46 -13.85
CA LYS A 119 3.59 7.88 -14.15
C LYS A 119 3.38 8.76 -12.92
N HIS A 120 2.34 8.47 -12.13
CA HIS A 120 1.88 9.34 -11.05
C HIS A 120 2.27 8.84 -9.66
N LEU A 121 2.04 7.55 -9.36
CA LEU A 121 2.31 6.98 -8.03
C LEU A 121 3.77 6.52 -7.91
N GLY A 122 4.18 5.52 -8.70
CA GLY A 122 5.53 4.92 -8.70
C GLY A 122 6.58 5.70 -9.49
N THR A 123 6.74 6.99 -9.20
CA THR A 123 7.74 7.85 -9.85
C THR A 123 9.18 7.36 -9.61
N ALA A 124 10.13 7.76 -10.47
CA ALA A 124 11.52 7.34 -10.34
C ALA A 124 12.13 7.70 -8.97
N GLU A 125 11.80 8.89 -8.45
CA GLU A 125 12.23 9.35 -7.13
C GLU A 125 11.68 8.48 -6.00
N ARG A 126 10.38 8.17 -6.02
CA ARG A 126 9.76 7.31 -5.00
C ARG A 126 10.30 5.89 -5.06
N MET A 127 10.47 5.33 -6.26
CA MET A 127 11.07 4.02 -6.43
C MET A 127 12.50 3.98 -5.88
N ALA A 128 13.31 5.02 -6.09
CA ALA A 128 14.66 5.09 -5.52
C ALA A 128 14.64 5.14 -3.98
N LYS A 129 13.74 5.93 -3.40
CA LYS A 129 13.55 6.01 -1.94
C LYS A 129 13.12 4.65 -1.35
N LEU A 130 12.10 4.03 -1.93
CA LEU A 130 11.58 2.72 -1.50
C LEU A 130 12.63 1.61 -1.64
N GLY A 131 13.39 1.61 -2.73
CA GLY A 131 14.50 0.65 -2.92
C GLY A 131 15.59 0.80 -1.85
N SER A 132 15.95 2.04 -1.51
CA SER A 132 16.93 2.31 -0.44
C SER A 132 16.47 1.77 0.92
N LEU A 133 15.18 1.93 1.23
CA LEU A 133 14.58 1.38 2.46
C LEU A 133 14.58 -0.15 2.46
N MET A 134 14.26 -0.77 1.32
CA MET A 134 14.31 -2.24 1.21
C MET A 134 15.72 -2.80 1.37
N ASP A 135 16.73 -2.13 0.83
CA ASP A 135 18.13 -2.53 0.97
C ASP A 135 18.61 -2.35 2.42
N GLU A 136 18.20 -1.27 3.08
CA GLU A 136 18.46 -1.08 4.51
C GLU A 136 17.80 -2.16 5.37
N ALA A 137 16.52 -2.45 5.14
CA ALA A 137 15.79 -3.52 5.84
C ALA A 137 16.46 -4.88 5.65
N THR A 138 16.92 -5.18 4.43
CA THR A 138 17.62 -6.43 4.11
C THR A 138 18.94 -6.54 4.87
N ARG A 139 19.69 -5.44 4.99
CA ARG A 139 20.95 -5.39 5.75
C ARG A 139 20.75 -5.52 7.26
N LEU A 140 19.67 -4.95 7.79
CA LEU A 140 19.39 -4.94 9.23
C LEU A 140 18.73 -6.22 9.74
N ALA A 141 18.14 -7.05 8.87
CA ALA A 141 17.59 -8.34 9.27
C ALA A 141 18.70 -9.34 9.60
N VAL A 142 18.93 -9.62 10.89
CA VAL A 142 20.05 -10.45 11.36
C VAL A 142 19.62 -11.88 11.74
N GLY A 143 18.36 -12.10 12.11
CA GLY A 143 17.84 -13.44 12.45
C GLY A 143 17.13 -14.14 11.29
N ASP A 144 17.15 -15.47 11.26
CA ASP A 144 16.53 -16.28 10.20
C ASP A 144 15.06 -15.89 9.93
N VAL A 145 14.28 -15.66 10.99
CA VAL A 145 12.87 -15.27 10.87
C VAL A 145 12.70 -13.85 10.31
N GLU A 146 13.52 -12.89 10.77
CA GLU A 146 13.48 -11.51 10.25
C GLU A 146 13.85 -11.50 8.76
N GLN A 147 14.90 -12.23 8.39
CA GLN A 147 15.37 -12.35 7.00
C GLN A 147 14.31 -12.97 6.10
N GLN A 148 13.65 -14.05 6.55
CA GLN A 148 12.55 -14.67 5.79
C GLN A 148 11.37 -13.71 5.60
N ARG A 149 11.01 -12.92 6.62
CA ARG A 149 9.92 -11.95 6.54
C ARG A 149 10.25 -10.79 5.59
N VAL A 150 11.45 -10.23 5.69
CA VAL A 150 11.91 -9.18 4.76
C VAL A 150 12.01 -9.71 3.33
N ALA A 151 12.52 -10.93 3.13
CA ALA A 151 12.60 -11.56 1.82
C ALA A 151 11.20 -11.83 1.21
N LEU A 152 10.24 -12.26 2.03
CA LEU A 152 8.86 -12.44 1.59
C LEU A 152 8.24 -11.11 1.15
N PHE A 153 8.41 -10.04 1.93
CA PHE A 153 7.93 -8.71 1.57
C PHE A 153 8.59 -8.22 0.28
N ARG A 154 9.91 -8.39 0.15
CA ARG A 154 10.64 -8.05 -1.08
C ARG A 154 10.03 -8.75 -2.29
N HIS A 155 9.83 -10.06 -2.20
CA HIS A 155 9.27 -10.84 -3.30
C HIS A 155 7.83 -10.45 -3.64
N ALA A 156 6.97 -10.33 -2.62
CA ALA A 156 5.54 -10.11 -2.83
C ALA A 156 5.20 -8.67 -3.26
N ILE A 157 5.94 -7.68 -2.76
CA ILE A 157 5.64 -6.26 -2.94
C ILE A 157 6.71 -5.58 -3.79
N TRP A 158 7.98 -5.60 -3.35
CA TRP A 158 9.01 -4.80 -4.02
C TRP A 158 9.33 -5.28 -5.44
N ASP A 159 9.51 -6.59 -5.63
CA ASP A 159 9.78 -7.16 -6.96
C ASP A 159 8.58 -6.94 -7.89
N HIS A 160 7.35 -7.06 -7.38
CA HIS A 160 6.14 -6.70 -8.11
C HIS A 160 6.17 -5.25 -8.61
N MET A 161 6.59 -4.31 -7.75
CA MET A 161 6.69 -2.91 -8.13
C MET A 161 7.79 -2.64 -9.16
N LEU A 162 8.96 -3.27 -8.99
CA LEU A 162 10.05 -3.17 -9.96
C LEU A 162 9.63 -3.65 -11.35
N GLU A 163 8.97 -4.80 -11.40
CA GLU A 163 8.47 -5.37 -12.65
C GLU A 163 7.42 -4.48 -13.30
N GLY A 164 6.45 -3.95 -12.53
CA GLY A 164 5.44 -3.04 -13.06
C GLY A 164 6.04 -1.74 -13.61
N ARG A 165 6.97 -1.15 -12.87
CA ARG A 165 7.68 0.04 -13.34
C ARG A 165 8.50 -0.23 -14.60
N GLN A 166 9.17 -1.39 -14.68
CA GLN A 166 9.96 -1.78 -15.84
C GLN A 166 9.07 -1.99 -17.07
N GLN A 167 7.92 -2.66 -16.91
CA GLN A 167 6.95 -2.87 -17.99
C GLN A 167 6.51 -1.53 -18.59
N TYR A 168 6.10 -0.58 -17.75
CA TYR A 168 5.70 0.76 -18.18
C TYR A 168 6.81 1.53 -18.91
N LEU A 169 8.07 1.39 -18.48
CA LEU A 169 9.20 2.07 -19.11
C LEU A 169 9.56 1.49 -20.49
N VAL A 170 9.33 0.20 -20.71
CA VAL A 170 9.61 -0.46 -22.00
C VAL A 170 8.50 -0.16 -23.01
N ASN A 171 7.23 -0.26 -22.59
CA ASN A 171 6.06 -0.06 -23.44
C ASN A 171 5.02 0.84 -22.74
N PRO A 172 5.23 2.17 -22.69
CA PRO A 172 4.26 3.05 -22.07
C PRO A 172 2.93 3.00 -22.85
N PRO A 173 1.77 2.96 -22.17
CA PRO A 173 0.46 3.02 -22.83
C PRO A 173 0.40 4.25 -23.76
N GLY A 174 0.02 4.03 -25.02
CA GLY A 174 -0.06 5.09 -26.02
C GLY A 174 1.15 5.22 -26.96
N ASN A 175 2.15 4.34 -26.88
CA ASN A 175 3.18 4.20 -27.91
C ASN A 175 2.80 3.03 -28.85
N PRO A 176 2.53 3.27 -30.15
CA PRO A 176 2.13 2.23 -31.10
C PRO A 176 3.21 1.18 -31.36
#